data_AF-A0A520CLC9-F1
#
_entry.id   AF-A0A520CLC9-F1
#
_cell.length_a   1.000
_cell.length_b   1.000
_cell.length_c   1.000
_cell.angle_alpha   90.00
_cell.angle_beta   90.00
_cell.angle_gamma   90.00
#
_symmetry.space_group_name_H-M   'P 1'
#
loop_
_entity.id
_entity.type
_entity.pdbx_description
1 polymer ?
#
loop_
_entity_poly.entity_id
_entity_poly.type
_entity_poly.pdbx_seq_one_letter_code
_entity_poly.pdbx_strand_id
1 'polypeptide(L)'
;MEKKKRFPTEKSSLHSRNKHKSRYDFKALTETLHELKAFVSVNKYGDESIDFANPQAVKTLNKALLKHFYKIDFWDIPEGYL
;
A
#
# COMPACT_ATOMS: atom_id res chain seq x y z
N MET A 1 -7.14 -0.21 -26.74
CA MET A 1 -5.89 -0.06 -25.96
C MET A 1 -6.08 1.08 -24.96
N GLU A 2 -6.31 0.77 -23.68
CA GLU A 2 -6.44 1.82 -22.65
C GLU A 2 -5.07 2.46 -22.39
N LYS A 3 -5.02 3.79 -22.48
CA LYS A 3 -3.78 4.56 -22.29
C LYS A 3 -3.31 4.47 -20.83
N LYS A 4 -2.04 4.10 -20.60
CA LYS A 4 -1.40 4.14 -19.26
C LYS A 4 -1.46 5.56 -18.72
N LYS A 5 -2.30 5.81 -17.71
CA LYS A 5 -2.34 7.10 -17.00
C LYS A 5 -0.96 7.31 -16.35
N ARG A 6 -0.23 8.33 -16.78
CA ARG A 6 1.00 8.79 -16.13
C ARG A 6 0.59 9.53 -14.86
N PHE A 7 0.64 8.84 -13.73
CA PHE A 7 0.40 9.50 -12.45
C PHE A 7 1.70 10.19 -11.99
N PRO A 8 1.63 11.43 -11.50
CA PRO A 8 2.79 12.10 -10.92
C PRO A 8 3.37 11.27 -9.76
N THR A 9 4.69 11.35 -9.60
CA THR A 9 5.46 10.65 -8.57
C THR A 9 5.09 11.09 -7.16
N GLU A 10 4.56 12.31 -7.00
CA GLU A 10 4.05 12.85 -5.75
C GLU A 10 2.64 13.41 -5.91
N LYS A 11 1.78 13.13 -4.93
CA LYS A 11 0.44 13.71 -4.84
C LYS A 11 0.54 15.15 -4.31
N SER A 12 0.38 16.14 -5.17
CA SER A 12 0.44 17.57 -4.83
C SER A 12 -0.64 18.05 -3.85
N SER A 13 -1.73 17.28 -3.70
CA SER A 13 -2.84 17.58 -2.78
C SER A 13 -2.57 17.20 -1.32
N LEU A 14 -1.46 16.54 -1.02
CA LEU A 14 -1.11 16.13 0.34
C LEU A 14 -0.15 17.13 0.99
N HIS A 15 -0.29 17.32 2.31
CA HIS A 15 0.61 18.20 3.07
C HIS A 15 2.08 17.82 2.84
N SER A 16 2.93 18.83 2.69
CA SER A 16 4.39 18.70 2.55
C SER A 16 5.08 17.75 3.54
N ARG A 17 4.55 17.55 4.76
CA ARG A 17 5.10 16.66 5.79
C ARG A 17 4.61 15.20 5.71
N ASN A 18 3.69 14.88 4.80
CA ASN A 18 3.20 13.52 4.65
C ASN A 18 4.29 12.65 4.01
N LYS A 19 4.69 11.58 4.72
CA LYS A 19 5.71 10.61 4.25
C LYS A 19 5.21 9.73 3.10
N HIS A 20 3.90 9.65 2.88
CA HIS A 20 3.25 8.79 1.88
C HIS A 20 2.74 9.57 0.66
N LYS A 21 3.48 10.62 0.27
CA LYS A 21 3.18 11.42 -0.93
C LYS A 21 3.42 10.66 -2.23
N SER A 22 4.33 9.69 -2.18
CA SER A 22 4.69 8.83 -3.30
C SER A 22 3.91 7.52 -3.30
N ARG A 23 4.06 6.73 -4.36
CA ARG A 23 3.52 5.37 -4.40
C ARG A 23 4.19 4.51 -3.35
N TYR A 24 3.47 3.52 -2.86
CA TYR A 24 4.01 2.54 -1.92
C TYR A 24 5.05 1.68 -2.63
N ASP A 25 6.18 1.50 -1.96
CA ASP A 25 7.19 0.53 -2.36
C ASP A 25 6.79 -0.84 -1.79
N PHE A 26 6.04 -1.61 -2.59
CA PHE A 26 5.57 -2.93 -2.17
C PHE A 26 6.73 -3.91 -1.93
N LYS A 27 7.90 -3.71 -2.54
CA LYS A 27 9.08 -4.54 -2.26
C LYS A 27 9.57 -4.29 -0.83
N ALA A 28 9.81 -3.04 -0.46
CA ALA A 28 10.21 -2.70 0.91
C ALA A 28 9.17 -3.11 1.97
N LEU A 29 7.87 -2.99 1.64
CA LEU A 29 6.79 -3.39 2.54
C LEU A 29 6.69 -4.92 2.68
N THR A 30 6.89 -5.68 1.61
CA THR A 30 6.88 -7.16 1.66
C THR A 30 8.11 -7.73 2.34
N GLU A 31 9.24 -7.03 2.32
CA GLU A 31 10.43 -7.36 3.14
C GLU A 31 10.13 -7.18 4.64
N THR A 32 9.33 -6.17 5.00
CA THR A 32 8.96 -5.89 6.39
C THR A 32 7.87 -6.83 6.90
N LEU A 33 6.89 -7.14 6.04
CA LEU A 33 5.78 -8.04 6.32
C LEU A 33 5.54 -8.98 5.14
N HIS A 34 6.07 -10.20 5.25
CA HIS A 34 5.98 -11.19 4.18
C HIS A 34 4.53 -11.57 3.83
N GLU A 35 3.61 -11.50 4.79
CA GLU A 35 2.17 -11.73 4.59
C GLU A 35 1.58 -10.85 3.48
N LEU A 36 2.10 -9.62 3.31
CA LEU A 36 1.62 -8.69 2.27
C LEU A 36 1.85 -9.26 0.87
N LYS A 37 2.87 -10.09 0.67
CA LYS A 37 3.24 -10.63 -0.64
C LYS A 37 2.13 -11.48 -1.27
N ALA A 38 1.30 -12.13 -0.45
CA ALA A 38 0.15 -12.90 -0.92
C ALA A 38 -0.95 -12.04 -1.56
N PHE A 39 -1.00 -10.75 -1.21
CA PHE A 39 -2.01 -9.80 -1.71
C PHE A 39 -1.48 -8.87 -2.79
N VAL A 40 -0.16 -8.79 -2.98
CA VAL A 40 0.46 -7.96 -4.02
C VAL A 40 0.36 -8.67 -5.37
N SER A 41 -0.16 -7.94 -6.36
CA SER A 41 -0.27 -8.37 -7.74
C SER A 41 0.15 -7.25 -8.69
N VAL A 42 0.54 -7.61 -9.90
CA VAL A 42 0.86 -6.64 -10.95
C VAL A 42 -0.44 -6.20 -11.62
N ASN A 43 -0.71 -4.90 -11.60
CA ASN A 43 -1.90 -4.35 -12.25
C ASN A 43 -1.76 -4.35 -13.79
N LYS A 44 -2.84 -4.00 -14.49
CA LYS A 44 -2.88 -3.92 -15.98
C LYS A 44 -1.86 -2.94 -16.61
N TYR A 45 -1.17 -2.14 -15.81
CA TYR A 45 -0.17 -1.18 -16.25
C TYR A 45 1.27 -1.61 -15.94
N GLY A 46 1.46 -2.80 -15.37
CA GLY A 46 2.76 -3.34 -14.99
C GLY A 46 3.28 -2.84 -13.64
N ASP A 47 2.45 -2.16 -12.84
CA ASP A 47 2.86 -1.65 -11.52
C ASP A 47 2.31 -2.57 -10.43
N GLU A 48 3.08 -2.81 -9.37
CA GLU A 48 2.63 -3.56 -8.17
C GLU A 48 1.48 -2.82 -7.48
N SER A 49 0.46 -3.57 -7.09
CA SER A 49 -0.75 -3.09 -6.43
C SER A 49 -1.36 -4.18 -5.56
N ILE A 50 -2.32 -3.81 -4.72
CA ILE A 50 -3.23 -4.74 -4.06
C ILE A 50 -4.65 -4.56 -4.57
N ASP A 51 -5.52 -5.50 -4.24
CA ASP A 51 -6.96 -5.33 -4.38
C ASP A 51 -7.49 -4.50 -3.20
N PHE A 52 -7.84 -3.23 -3.46
CA PHE A 52 -8.40 -2.34 -2.46
C PHE A 52 -9.86 -2.66 -2.09
N ALA A 53 -10.53 -3.54 -2.84
CA ALA A 53 -11.85 -4.04 -2.48
C ALA A 53 -11.80 -5.25 -1.53
N ASN A 54 -10.61 -5.83 -1.32
CA ASN A 54 -10.41 -6.92 -0.38
C ASN A 54 -9.98 -6.36 1.00
N PRO A 55 -10.84 -6.43 2.03
CA PRO A 55 -10.53 -5.91 3.36
C PRO A 55 -9.24 -6.51 3.93
N GLN A 56 -8.97 -7.80 3.71
CA GLN A 56 -7.76 -8.44 4.22
C GLN A 56 -6.50 -7.86 3.58
N ALA A 57 -6.52 -7.62 2.27
CA ALA A 57 -5.40 -6.99 1.57
C ALA A 57 -5.13 -5.57 2.09
N VAL A 58 -6.18 -4.78 2.30
CA VAL A 58 -6.08 -3.42 2.84
C VAL A 58 -5.56 -3.45 4.29
N LYS A 59 -6.05 -4.38 5.11
CA LYS A 59 -5.60 -4.57 6.49
C LYS A 59 -4.10 -4.90 6.55
N THR A 60 -3.65 -5.86 5.74
CA THR A 60 -2.25 -6.27 5.68
C THR A 60 -1.35 -5.16 5.15
N LEU A 61 -1.81 -4.38 4.16
CA LEU A 61 -1.08 -3.20 3.69
C LEU A 61 -0.91 -2.15 4.81
N ASN A 62 -1.98 -1.82 5.52
CA ASN A 62 -1.91 -0.86 6.63
C ASN A 62 -0.97 -1.33 7.74
N LYS A 63 -1.03 -2.62 8.10
CA LYS A 63 -0.10 -3.26 9.05
C LYS A 63 1.36 -3.11 8.59
N ALA A 64 1.65 -3.39 7.32
CA ALA A 64 2.99 -3.25 6.75
C ALA A 64 3.49 -1.80 6.77
N LEU A 65 2.63 -0.83 6.42
CA LEU A 65 2.96 0.60 6.43
C LEU A 65 3.27 1.10 7.84
N LEU A 66 2.45 0.73 8.81
CA LEU A 66 2.62 1.09 10.22
C LEU A 66 3.90 0.49 10.79
N LYS A 67 4.19 -0.77 10.48
CA LYS A 67 5.42 -1.43 10.89
C LYS A 67 6.67 -0.79 10.27
N HIS A 68 6.67 -0.61 8.95
CA HIS A 68 7.84 -0.12 8.22
C HIS A 68 8.18 1.35 8.55
N PHE A 69 7.20 2.25 8.48
CA PHE A 69 7.45 3.69 8.61
C PHE A 69 7.32 4.23 10.03
N TYR A 70 6.57 3.54 10.89
CA TYR A 70 6.25 4.01 12.24
C TYR A 70 6.70 3.05 13.33
N LYS A 71 7.28 1.88 12.98
CA LYS A 71 7.77 0.87 13.92
C LYS A 71 6.69 0.38 14.89
N ILE A 72 5.45 0.32 14.41
CA ILE A 72 4.33 -0.26 15.15
C ILE A 72 4.26 -1.75 14.82
N ASP A 73 4.61 -2.60 15.79
CA ASP A 73 4.72 -4.04 15.58
C ASP A 73 3.36 -4.74 15.50
N PHE A 74 2.41 -4.29 16.31
CA PHE A 74 1.05 -4.83 16.34
C PHE A 74 0.03 -3.75 16.01
N TRP A 75 -0.72 -4.00 14.94
CA TRP A 75 -1.87 -3.20 14.56
C TRP A 75 -2.98 -4.14 14.13
N ASP A 76 -4.14 -3.96 14.74
CA ASP A 76 -5.35 -4.72 14.45
C ASP A 76 -6.56 -3.80 14.56
N ILE A 77 -7.62 -4.14 13.83
CA ILE A 77 -8.88 -3.42 13.84
C ILE A 77 -10.05 -4.41 13.81
N PRO A 78 -11.20 -4.06 14.42
CA PRO A 78 -12.37 -4.92 14.43
C PRO A 78 -12.87 -5.26 13.02
N GLU A 79 -13.55 -6.40 12.90
CA GLU A 79 -14.20 -6.79 11.65
C GLU A 79 -15.29 -5.79 11.26
N GLY A 80 -15.40 -5.49 9.96
CA GLY A 80 -16.43 -4.59 9.40
C GLY A 80 -16.03 -3.11 9.21
N TYR A 81 -14.77 -2.75 9.44
CA TYR A 81 -14.30 -1.35 9.40
C TYR A 81 -13.35 -1.03 8.21
N LEU A 82 -13.43 -1.77 7.09
CA LEU A 82 -12.55 -1.64 5.93
C LEU A 82 -13.31 -1.60 4.60
#